data_AF-A0A7R9UPQ0-F1
#
_entry.id   AF-A0A7R9UPQ0-F1
#
_cell.length_a   1.000
_cell.length_b   1.000
_cell.length_c   1.000
_cell.angle_alpha   90.00
_cell.angle_beta   90.00
_cell.angle_gamma   90.00
#
_symmetry.space_group_name_H-M   'P 1'
#
loop_
_entity.id
_entity.type
_entity.pdbx_description
1 polymer ?
#
loop_
_entity_poly.entity_id
_entity_poly.type
_entity_poly.pdbx_seq_one_letter_code
_entity_poly.pdbx_strand_id
1 'polypeptide(L)'
;RFKERLVMGECYTGYEFRAPFKNVPAPFLIRTGLSFIRTLAPTLVEDILGDRPYFLNPLCQTIQVMHVSEPGSEPSITDALHESNARLGGIFAERRCDRIKRKNYFASAANGRQHAFEPSLVYTMEFYEDKFDPAYFDLMIIGLRFNLNRYLGAQPLQIMGKHG
;
A
#
# COMPACT_ATOMS: atom_id res chain seq x y z
N ARG A 1 10.01 -14.31 -5.16
CA ARG A 1 10.65 -13.69 -6.35
C ARG A 1 9.57 -13.39 -7.37
N PHE A 2 9.66 -12.26 -8.07
CA PHE A 2 8.70 -11.91 -9.11
C PHE A 2 8.99 -12.72 -10.38
N LYS A 3 7.94 -13.14 -11.09
CA LYS A 3 8.04 -13.95 -12.31
C LYS A 3 8.27 -13.10 -13.57
N GLU A 4 7.84 -11.85 -13.51
CA GLU A 4 7.94 -10.86 -14.58
C GLU A 4 8.30 -9.49 -14.00
N ARG A 5 8.71 -8.58 -14.87
CA ARG A 5 9.05 -7.20 -14.48
C ARG A 5 7.75 -6.45 -14.19
N LEU A 6 7.59 -5.96 -12.96
CA LEU A 6 6.41 -5.19 -12.55
C LEU A 6 6.79 -3.75 -12.22
N VAL A 7 6.11 -2.77 -12.81
CA VAL A 7 6.33 -1.36 -12.48
C VAL A 7 5.83 -1.09 -11.06
N MET A 8 6.68 -0.53 -10.20
CA MET A 8 6.36 -0.34 -8.77
C MET A 8 5.21 0.64 -8.57
N GLY A 9 5.08 1.64 -9.44
CA GLY A 9 3.98 2.62 -9.43
C GLY A 9 2.61 2.05 -9.80
N GLU A 10 2.55 0.81 -10.30
CA GLU A 10 1.34 0.06 -10.66
C GLU A 10 1.07 -1.08 -9.65
N CYS A 11 1.88 -1.18 -8.61
CA CYS A 11 1.72 -2.18 -7.55
C CYS A 11 1.00 -1.55 -6.36
N TYR A 12 -0.12 -2.16 -5.97
CA TYR A 12 -1.00 -1.66 -4.93
C TYR A 12 -1.25 -2.71 -3.85
N THR A 13 -1.64 -2.26 -2.67
CA THR A 13 -2.19 -3.10 -1.62
C THR A 13 -3.30 -2.38 -0.86
N GLY A 14 -4.21 -3.13 -0.28
CA GLY A 14 -5.27 -2.58 0.54
C GLY A 14 -6.49 -3.48 0.50
N TYR A 15 -7.66 -2.86 0.45
CA TYR A 15 -8.94 -3.55 0.60
C TYR A 15 -9.76 -3.46 -0.68
N GLU A 16 -10.30 -4.60 -1.10
CA GLU A 16 -11.36 -4.68 -2.10
C GLU A 16 -12.56 -5.40 -1.50
N PHE A 17 -13.75 -4.91 -1.82
CA PHE A 17 -15.02 -5.35 -1.25
C PHE A 17 -15.91 -5.92 -2.36
N ARG A 18 -16.69 -6.95 -2.03
CA ARG A 18 -17.49 -7.69 -3.01
C ARG A 18 -18.86 -7.07 -3.25
N ALA A 19 -19.33 -6.25 -2.31
CA ALA A 19 -20.64 -5.62 -2.34
C ALA A 19 -20.56 -4.17 -1.85
N PRO A 20 -21.50 -3.30 -2.26
CA PRO A 20 -21.57 -1.92 -1.80
C PRO A 20 -21.60 -1.81 -0.28
N PHE A 21 -21.04 -0.73 0.25
CA PHE A 21 -21.15 -0.44 1.68
C PHE A 21 -22.59 -0.13 2.09
N LYS A 22 -22.96 -0.56 3.29
CA LYS A 22 -24.25 -0.28 3.92
C LYS A 22 -24.15 0.98 4.79
N ASN A 23 -25.27 1.64 5.04
CA ASN A 23 -25.36 2.78 5.97
C ASN A 23 -24.34 3.92 5.68
N VAL A 24 -23.96 4.07 4.41
CA VAL A 24 -23.03 5.12 3.97
C VAL A 24 -23.73 6.48 4.14
N PRO A 25 -23.06 7.48 4.75
CA PRO A 25 -23.56 8.85 4.76
C PRO A 25 -23.95 9.37 3.37
N ALA A 26 -24.73 10.47 3.34
CA ALA A 26 -25.19 11.08 2.10
C ALA A 26 -24.01 11.28 1.11
N PRO A 27 -24.17 10.94 -0.19
CA PRO A 27 -23.05 10.90 -1.14
C PRO A 27 -22.22 12.18 -1.24
N PHE A 28 -22.86 13.35 -1.05
CA PHE A 28 -22.14 14.63 -1.06
C PHE A 28 -21.14 14.75 0.11
N LEU A 29 -21.49 14.25 1.32
CA LEU A 29 -20.60 14.25 2.47
C LEU A 29 -19.39 13.34 2.23
N ILE A 30 -19.64 12.16 1.64
CA ILE A 30 -18.58 11.23 1.27
C ILE A 30 -17.64 11.86 0.25
N ARG A 31 -18.17 12.44 -0.83
CA ARG A 31 -17.36 13.10 -1.87
C ARG A 31 -16.51 14.22 -1.31
N THR A 32 -17.03 15.03 -0.38
CA THR A 32 -16.26 16.07 0.32
C THR A 32 -15.12 15.46 1.13
N GLY A 33 -15.38 14.41 1.92
CA GLY A 33 -14.35 13.71 2.68
C GLY A 33 -13.26 13.10 1.80
N LEU A 34 -13.65 12.44 0.69
CA LEU A 34 -12.72 11.87 -0.27
C LEU A 34 -11.84 12.95 -0.94
N SER A 35 -12.40 14.11 -1.27
CA SER A 35 -11.62 15.22 -1.83
C SER A 35 -10.51 15.69 -0.88
N PHE A 36 -10.80 15.72 0.42
CA PHE A 36 -9.80 16.05 1.44
C PHE A 36 -8.73 14.94 1.55
N ILE A 37 -9.14 13.67 1.57
CA ILE A 37 -8.23 12.51 1.59
C ILE A 37 -7.29 12.54 0.38
N ARG A 38 -7.81 12.76 -0.83
CA ARG A 38 -7.01 12.83 -2.07
C ARG A 38 -5.99 13.96 -2.07
N THR A 39 -6.27 15.05 -1.37
CA THR A 39 -5.33 16.16 -1.20
C THR A 39 -4.13 15.74 -0.34
N LEU A 40 -4.37 14.92 0.70
CA LEU A 40 -3.34 14.46 1.63
C LEU A 40 -2.61 13.19 1.16
N ALA A 41 -3.29 12.34 0.41
CA ALA A 41 -2.80 11.07 -0.10
C ALA A 41 -3.09 10.94 -1.61
N PRO A 42 -2.37 11.68 -2.47
CA PRO A 42 -2.68 11.76 -3.91
C PRO A 42 -2.46 10.45 -4.67
N THR A 43 -1.71 9.52 -4.10
CA THR A 43 -1.44 8.19 -4.67
C THR A 43 -2.43 7.12 -4.24
N LEU A 44 -3.37 7.48 -3.37
CA LEU A 44 -4.45 6.59 -2.98
C LEU A 44 -5.41 6.37 -4.16
N VAL A 45 -5.71 5.10 -4.43
CA VAL A 45 -6.66 4.69 -5.47
C VAL A 45 -7.89 4.14 -4.77
N GLU A 46 -9.03 4.81 -4.95
CA GLU A 46 -10.26 4.49 -4.22
C GLU A 46 -11.50 4.62 -5.10
N ASP A 47 -12.48 3.76 -4.83
CA ASP A 47 -13.88 3.97 -5.14
C ASP A 47 -14.68 3.33 -4.01
N ILE A 48 -15.21 4.14 -3.09
CA ILE A 48 -15.96 3.63 -1.93
C ILE A 48 -17.48 3.69 -2.11
N LEU A 49 -17.95 4.22 -3.25
CA LEU A 49 -19.38 4.38 -3.56
C LEU A 49 -19.83 3.46 -4.71
N GLY A 50 -18.91 2.82 -5.42
CA GLY A 50 -19.21 1.86 -6.48
C GLY A 50 -19.78 0.53 -5.99
N ASP A 51 -20.19 -0.30 -6.94
CA ASP A 51 -20.78 -1.62 -6.66
C ASP A 51 -19.79 -2.61 -6.03
N ARG A 52 -18.50 -2.37 -6.24
CA ARG A 52 -17.39 -3.11 -5.65
C ARG A 52 -16.39 -2.13 -5.05
N PRO A 53 -16.65 -1.69 -3.81
CA PRO A 53 -15.81 -0.68 -3.17
C PRO A 53 -14.36 -1.13 -3.05
N TYR A 54 -13.41 -0.19 -3.09
CA TYR A 54 -12.00 -0.45 -2.82
C TYR A 54 -11.27 0.77 -2.27
N PHE A 55 -10.17 0.49 -1.56
CA PHE A 55 -9.20 1.49 -1.08
C PHE A 55 -7.81 0.89 -1.15
N LEU A 56 -6.97 1.42 -2.04
CA LEU A 56 -5.69 0.85 -2.43
C LEU A 56 -4.58 1.88 -2.28
N ASN A 57 -3.54 1.52 -1.52
CA ASN A 57 -2.32 2.29 -1.37
C ASN A 57 -1.24 1.73 -2.29
N PRO A 58 -0.28 2.55 -2.76
CA PRO A 58 0.92 2.03 -3.41
C PRO A 58 1.66 1.05 -2.50
N LEU A 59 1.95 -0.15 -2.99
CA LEU A 59 2.61 -1.22 -2.23
C LEU A 59 3.95 -0.75 -1.64
N CYS A 60 4.75 -0.04 -2.43
CA CYS A 60 6.06 0.45 -1.99
C CYS A 60 5.98 1.54 -0.92
N GLN A 61 4.81 2.16 -0.73
CA GLN A 61 4.54 3.11 0.35
C GLN A 61 4.11 2.41 1.64
N THR A 62 3.54 1.20 1.58
CA THR A 62 3.05 0.49 2.77
C THR A 62 4.10 -0.39 3.43
N ILE A 63 5.08 -0.89 2.67
CA ILE A 63 6.17 -1.73 3.18
C ILE A 63 6.96 -1.00 4.28
N GLN A 64 7.07 -1.62 5.45
CA GLN A 64 7.73 -1.07 6.63
C GLN A 64 9.24 -1.07 6.48
N VAL A 65 9.80 -2.19 6.03
CA VAL A 65 11.23 -2.34 5.71
C VAL A 65 11.37 -3.11 4.41
N MET A 66 12.22 -2.62 3.51
CA MET A 66 12.54 -3.30 2.25
C MET A 66 14.04 -3.58 2.16
N HIS A 67 14.40 -4.81 1.84
CA HIS A 67 15.76 -5.20 1.50
C HIS A 67 15.78 -5.81 0.09
N VAL A 68 16.58 -5.22 -0.80
CA VAL A 68 16.76 -5.66 -2.17
C VAL A 68 18.16 -6.24 -2.33
N SER A 69 18.22 -7.50 -2.73
CA SER A 69 19.44 -8.30 -2.77
C SER A 69 19.53 -9.08 -4.09
N GLU A 70 20.75 -9.53 -4.40
CA GLU A 70 20.95 -10.54 -5.42
C GLU A 70 20.56 -11.93 -4.88
N PRO A 71 20.19 -12.87 -5.75
CA PRO A 71 19.81 -14.22 -5.33
C PRO A 71 20.95 -14.93 -4.60
N GLY A 72 20.66 -15.51 -3.46
CA GLY A 72 21.63 -16.14 -2.56
C GLY A 72 22.30 -15.17 -1.60
N SER A 73 21.99 -13.87 -1.67
CA SER A 73 22.47 -12.83 -0.74
C SER A 73 21.33 -12.19 0.06
N GLU A 74 20.14 -12.77 0.03
CA GLU A 74 19.01 -12.30 0.82
C GLU A 74 19.24 -12.42 2.34
N PRO A 75 18.77 -11.46 3.14
CA PRO A 75 18.79 -11.61 4.60
C PRO A 75 17.87 -12.76 5.03
N SER A 76 18.19 -13.38 6.17
CA SER A 76 17.31 -14.36 6.81
C SER A 76 15.97 -13.71 7.15
N ILE A 77 14.88 -14.47 6.98
CA ILE A 77 13.53 -14.04 7.36
C ILE A 77 13.28 -14.07 8.88
N THR A 78 14.20 -14.65 9.65
CA THR A 78 14.10 -14.74 11.11
C THR A 78 14.81 -13.60 11.83
N ASP A 79 15.69 -12.89 11.14
CA ASP A 79 16.52 -11.84 11.72
C ASP A 79 15.85 -10.49 11.53
N ALA A 80 16.30 -9.48 12.31
CA ALA A 80 15.82 -8.13 12.14
C ALA A 80 16.15 -7.61 10.73
N LEU A 81 15.12 -7.22 9.98
CA LEU A 81 15.32 -6.73 8.62
C LEU A 81 15.84 -5.29 8.65
N HIS A 82 16.82 -5.00 7.80
CA HIS A 82 17.34 -3.65 7.61
C HIS A 82 17.02 -3.13 6.21
N GLU A 83 16.67 -1.85 6.15
CA GLU A 83 16.37 -1.15 4.90
C GLU A 83 17.60 -1.08 4.00
N SER A 84 17.51 -1.68 2.82
CA SER A 84 18.55 -1.71 1.79
C SER A 84 17.89 -1.65 0.42
N ASN A 85 17.90 -0.49 -0.21
CA ASN A 85 17.16 -0.23 -1.44
C ASN A 85 18.04 0.25 -2.60
N ALA A 86 19.37 0.27 -2.44
CA ALA A 86 20.29 0.75 -3.47
C ALA A 86 20.15 0.02 -4.82
N ARG A 87 19.80 -1.27 -4.77
CA ARG A 87 19.58 -2.10 -5.96
C ARG A 87 18.30 -1.76 -6.73
N LEU A 88 17.44 -0.87 -6.22
CA LEU A 88 16.34 -0.27 -7.00
C LEU A 88 16.84 0.69 -8.08
N GLY A 89 18.12 1.08 -8.06
CA GLY A 89 18.71 2.00 -9.02
C GLY A 89 18.25 3.44 -8.83
N GLY A 90 18.62 4.29 -9.79
CA GLY A 90 18.30 5.73 -9.79
C GLY A 90 18.67 6.39 -8.47
N ILE A 91 17.70 7.12 -7.91
CA ILE A 91 17.88 7.85 -6.65
C ILE A 91 18.40 6.97 -5.50
N PHE A 92 17.99 5.70 -5.45
CA PHE A 92 18.36 4.81 -4.36
C PHE A 92 19.81 4.32 -4.45
N ALA A 93 20.37 4.24 -5.65
CA ALA A 93 21.78 3.89 -5.84
C ALA A 93 22.70 5.08 -5.54
N GLU A 94 22.24 6.30 -5.79
CA GLU A 94 23.02 7.53 -5.59
C GLU A 94 23.10 7.95 -4.12
N ARG A 95 22.08 7.63 -3.32
CA ARG A 95 21.95 8.14 -1.96
C ARG A 95 21.25 7.15 -1.06
N ARG A 96 21.74 7.07 0.19
CA ARG A 96 21.11 6.25 1.22
C ARG A 96 19.70 6.77 1.49
N CYS A 97 18.72 5.91 1.21
CA CYS A 97 17.31 6.18 1.44
C CYS A 97 16.83 5.34 2.62
N ASP A 98 16.52 5.97 3.75
CA ASP A 98 15.86 5.29 4.86
C ASP A 98 14.39 5.00 4.55
N ARG A 99 13.73 4.21 5.42
CA ARG A 99 12.34 3.80 5.22
C ARG A 99 11.40 4.99 5.02
N ILE A 100 11.61 6.11 5.74
CA ILE A 100 10.71 7.27 5.70
C ILE A 100 10.86 7.96 4.35
N LYS A 101 12.10 8.19 3.92
CA LYS A 101 12.39 8.76 2.60
C LYS A 101 11.88 7.87 1.46
N ARG A 102 12.04 6.54 1.56
CA ARG A 102 11.49 5.60 0.57
C ARG A 102 9.98 5.73 0.47
N LYS A 103 9.26 5.65 1.60
CA LYS A 103 7.80 5.74 1.63
C LYS A 103 7.31 7.08 1.04
N ASN A 104 7.96 8.19 1.38
CA ASN A 104 7.64 9.51 0.83
C ASN A 104 7.95 9.62 -0.66
N TYR A 105 9.06 9.03 -1.13
CA TYR A 105 9.42 9.01 -2.54
C TYR A 105 8.36 8.25 -3.37
N PHE A 106 7.88 7.11 -2.86
CA PHE A 106 6.83 6.31 -3.49
C PHE A 106 5.40 6.83 -3.24
N ALA A 107 5.22 7.90 -2.46
CA ALA A 107 3.97 8.66 -2.40
C ALA A 107 3.75 9.56 -3.66
N SER A 108 4.37 9.16 -4.79
CA SER A 108 4.20 9.75 -6.11
C SER A 108 4.19 8.64 -7.15
N ALA A 109 3.11 8.56 -7.94
CA ALA A 109 3.00 7.59 -9.02
C ALA A 109 4.08 7.80 -10.10
N ALA A 110 4.49 9.06 -10.35
CA ALA A 110 5.55 9.37 -11.31
C ALA A 110 6.92 8.83 -10.86
N ASN A 111 7.20 8.89 -9.56
CA ASN A 111 8.40 8.28 -8.98
C ASN A 111 8.30 6.75 -9.01
N GLY A 112 7.14 6.19 -8.67
CA GLY A 112 6.90 4.75 -8.73
C GLY A 112 7.12 4.16 -10.14
N ARG A 113 6.81 4.90 -11.20
CA ARG A 113 7.03 4.49 -12.60
C ARG A 113 8.50 4.42 -13.01
N GLN A 114 9.41 5.03 -12.25
CA GLN A 114 10.85 5.00 -12.52
C GLN A 114 11.52 3.71 -12.02
N HIS A 115 10.80 2.89 -11.25
CA HIS A 115 11.32 1.66 -10.65
C HIS A 115 10.44 0.46 -10.98
N ALA A 116 11.08 -0.71 -10.99
CA ALA A 116 10.40 -1.97 -11.21
C ALA A 116 10.88 -3.04 -10.23
N PHE A 117 10.00 -3.97 -9.93
CA PHE A 117 10.38 -5.26 -9.40
C PHE A 117 11.01 -6.09 -10.53
N GLU A 118 12.31 -6.36 -10.43
CA GLU A 118 13.08 -7.13 -11.40
C GLU A 118 13.09 -8.62 -11.01
N PRO A 119 12.81 -9.55 -11.93
CA PRO A 119 12.88 -10.99 -11.65
C PRO A 119 14.27 -11.48 -11.22
N SER A 120 15.32 -10.77 -11.62
CA SER A 120 16.71 -11.08 -11.27
C SER A 120 17.06 -10.77 -9.82
N LEU A 121 16.23 -9.99 -9.11
CA LEU A 121 16.47 -9.58 -7.72
C LEU A 121 15.58 -10.33 -6.73
N VAL A 122 15.99 -10.31 -5.47
CA VAL A 122 15.22 -10.81 -4.32
C VAL A 122 14.81 -9.63 -3.45
N TYR A 123 13.53 -9.58 -3.11
CA TYR A 123 12.94 -8.54 -2.29
C TYR A 123 12.42 -9.16 -1.00
N THR A 124 13.09 -8.87 0.11
CA THR A 124 12.63 -9.23 1.45
C THR A 124 11.93 -8.02 2.04
N MET A 125 10.70 -8.21 2.53
CA MET A 125 9.84 -7.12 2.96
C MET A 125 9.24 -7.44 4.32
N GLU A 126 9.34 -6.51 5.26
CA GLU A 126 8.42 -6.46 6.39
C GLU A 126 7.16 -5.73 5.92
N PHE A 127 6.05 -6.47 5.90
CA PHE A 127 4.76 -5.97 5.46
C PHE A 127 3.68 -6.40 6.46
N TYR A 128 3.06 -5.42 7.10
CA TYR A 128 1.90 -5.63 7.98
C TYR A 128 0.91 -4.47 7.85
N GLU A 129 -0.35 -4.75 8.16
CA GLU A 129 -1.37 -3.72 8.26
C GLU A 129 -1.36 -3.12 9.67
N ASP A 130 -1.08 -1.83 9.76
CA ASP A 130 -0.98 -1.08 11.02
C ASP A 130 -2.19 -0.17 11.27
N LYS A 131 -3.13 -0.10 10.31
CA LYS A 131 -4.29 0.79 10.38
C LYS A 131 -5.57 0.06 10.78
N PHE A 132 -5.55 -1.26 10.78
CA PHE A 132 -6.71 -2.05 11.16
C PHE A 132 -6.59 -2.52 12.61
N ASP A 133 -7.56 -2.14 13.43
CA ASP A 133 -7.72 -2.63 14.79
C ASP A 133 -8.73 -3.78 14.78
N PRO A 134 -8.28 -5.03 14.92
CA PRO A 134 -9.17 -6.19 14.88
C PRO A 134 -10.08 -6.28 16.11
N ALA A 135 -9.72 -5.67 17.25
CA ALA A 135 -10.52 -5.77 18.47
C ALA A 135 -11.83 -4.97 18.36
N TYR A 136 -11.76 -3.80 17.71
CA TYR A 136 -12.93 -2.94 17.48
C TYR A 136 -13.47 -3.01 16.05
N PHE A 137 -12.76 -3.71 15.18
CA PHE A 137 -13.03 -3.78 13.74
C PHE A 137 -13.03 -2.38 13.11
N ASP A 138 -12.06 -1.57 13.55
CA ASP A 138 -11.90 -0.18 13.15
C ASP A 138 -10.75 -0.05 12.14
N LEU A 139 -10.95 0.76 11.11
CA LEU A 139 -9.91 1.17 10.17
C LEU A 139 -9.53 2.63 10.40
N MET A 140 -8.23 2.88 10.57
CA MET A 140 -7.66 4.22 10.74
C MET A 140 -7.20 4.79 9.40
N ILE A 141 -7.83 5.85 8.93
CA ILE A 141 -7.44 6.53 7.69
C ILE A 141 -7.21 8.01 8.01
N ILE A 142 -5.96 8.47 7.89
CA ILE A 142 -5.58 9.88 8.10
C ILE A 142 -6.07 10.40 9.46
N GLY A 143 -5.87 9.61 10.52
CA GLY A 143 -6.29 9.96 11.89
C GLY A 143 -7.79 9.87 12.16
N LEU A 144 -8.62 9.58 11.15
CA LEU A 144 -10.04 9.28 11.32
C LEU A 144 -10.23 7.79 11.55
N ARG A 145 -11.19 7.45 12.42
CA ARG A 145 -11.53 6.09 12.79
C ARG A 145 -12.85 5.68 12.14
N PHE A 146 -12.83 4.60 11.38
CA PHE A 146 -14.00 4.07 10.68
C PHE A 146 -14.34 2.68 11.20
N ASN A 147 -15.47 2.57 11.90
CA ASN A 147 -15.96 1.27 12.33
C ASN A 147 -16.53 0.49 11.15
N LEU A 148 -15.82 -0.56 10.73
CA LEU A 148 -16.15 -1.31 9.52
C LEU A 148 -17.44 -2.13 9.69
N ASN A 149 -17.83 -2.51 10.92
CA ASN A 149 -19.08 -3.27 11.15
C ASN A 149 -20.31 -2.50 10.66
N ARG A 150 -20.27 -1.16 10.71
CA ARG A 150 -21.35 -0.30 10.23
C ARG A 150 -21.57 -0.40 8.72
N TYR A 151 -20.50 -0.66 7.97
CA TYR A 151 -20.45 -0.49 6.52
C TYR A 151 -20.33 -1.81 5.75
N LEU A 152 -19.64 -2.81 6.29
CA LEU A 152 -19.35 -4.06 5.58
C LEU A 152 -20.54 -5.04 5.57
N GLY A 153 -21.42 -4.99 6.58
CA GLY A 153 -22.43 -6.03 6.74
C GLY A 153 -21.77 -7.38 7.02
N ALA A 154 -22.07 -8.41 6.21
CA ALA A 154 -21.53 -9.77 6.36
C ALA A 154 -20.38 -10.10 5.40
N GLN A 155 -19.87 -9.11 4.65
CA GLN A 155 -18.77 -9.38 3.72
C GLN A 155 -17.42 -9.42 4.44
N PRO A 156 -16.52 -10.36 4.08
CA PRO A 156 -15.22 -10.47 4.72
C PRO A 156 -14.31 -9.30 4.34
N LEU A 157 -13.42 -8.92 5.26
CA LEU A 157 -12.31 -8.03 4.96
C LEU A 157 -11.23 -8.81 4.22
N GLN A 158 -10.82 -8.33 3.05
CA GLN A 158 -9.76 -8.95 2.26
C GLN A 158 -8.61 -7.96 2.07
N ILE A 159 -7.40 -8.36 2.48
CA ILE A 159 -6.16 -7.65 2.17
C ILE A 159 -5.51 -8.35 0.99
N MET A 160 -5.10 -7.59 -0.03
CA MET A 160 -4.47 -8.15 -1.21
C MET A 160 -3.36 -7.25 -1.75
N GLY A 161 -2.38 -7.86 -2.42
CA GLY A 161 -1.49 -7.18 -3.36
C GLY A 161 -2.08 -7.27 -4.77
N LYS A 162 -2.00 -6.17 -5.54
CA LYS A 162 -2.53 -6.04 -6.90
C LYS A 162 -1.51 -5.36 -7.80
N HIS A 163 -1.47 -5.77 -9.06
CA HIS A 163 -0.77 -5.07 -10.14
C HIS A 163 -1.81 -4.69 -11.20
N GLY A 164 -1.81 -3.46 -11.69
CA GLY A 164 -2.77 -2.99 -12.69
C GLY A 164 -2.55 -1.55 -13.15
#